data_AF-A0A6N8EE25-F1
#
_entry.id   AF-A0A6N8EE25-F1
#
_cell.length_a   1.000
_cell.length_b   1.000
_cell.length_c   1.000
_cell.angle_alpha   90.00
_cell.angle_beta   90.00
_cell.angle_gamma   90.00
#
_symmetry.space_group_name_H-M   'P 1'
#
loop_
_entity.id
_entity.type
_entity.pdbx_description
1 polymer ?
#
loop_
_entity_poly.entity_id
_entity_poly.type
_entity_poly.pdbx_seq_one_letter_code
_entity_poly.pdbx_strand_id
1 'polypeptide(L)' 'MTNPQLETSNLLLAYARVLDLWGRSGKFDVILPYSGLSGSADYAGQAMERVVDGFADPWP' A
#
# COMPACT_ATOMS: atom_id res chain seq x y z
N MET A 1 -3.33 26.88 -4.94
CA MET A 1 -2.53 25.86 -5.66
C MET A 1 -3.06 25.76 -7.07
N THR A 2 -2.20 25.64 -8.07
CA THR A 2 -2.58 25.49 -9.49
C THR A 2 -1.86 24.29 -10.09
N ASN A 3 -2.36 23.74 -11.20
CA ASN A 3 -1.81 22.56 -11.88
C ASN A 3 -1.60 21.32 -10.97
N PRO A 4 -2.61 20.89 -10.19
CA PRO A 4 -2.47 19.70 -9.35
C PRO A 4 -2.44 18.43 -10.22
N GLN A 5 -1.40 17.62 -10.05
CA GLN A 5 -1.31 16.28 -10.61
C GLN A 5 -1.15 15.30 -9.46
N LEU A 6 -1.94 14.22 -9.45
CA LEU A 6 -1.88 13.16 -8.44
C LEU A 6 -1.83 11.81 -9.15
N GLU A 7 -0.91 10.96 -8.74
CA GLU A 7 -0.84 9.57 -9.20
C GLU A 7 -0.86 8.61 -8.01
N THR A 8 -1.67 7.56 -8.11
CA THR A 8 -1.78 6.52 -7.10
C THR A 8 -1.41 5.17 -7.70
N SER A 9 -0.55 4.43 -7.02
CA SER A 9 -0.16 3.07 -7.39
C SER A 9 -0.35 2.14 -6.19
N ASN A 10 -0.94 0.97 -6.42
CA ASN A 10 -1.23 -0.01 -5.38
C ASN A 10 -0.68 -1.38 -5.75
N LEU A 11 -0.17 -2.09 -4.75
CA LEU A 11 0.32 -3.47 -4.84
C LEU A 11 -0.32 -4.30 -3.73
N LEU A 12 -0.85 -5.47 -4.09
CA LEU A 12 -1.43 -6.43 -3.16
C LEU A 12 -0.73 -7.78 -3.31
N LEU A 13 -0.14 -8.28 -2.22
CA LEU A 13 0.46 -9.61 -2.16
C LEU A 13 -0.30 -10.47 -1.15
N ALA A 14 -0.82 -11.61 -1.60
CA ALA A 14 -1.53 -12.57 -0.76
C ALA A 14 -0.88 -13.94 -0.83
N TYR A 15 -0.70 -14.58 0.32
CA TYR A 15 -0.17 -15.93 0.45
C TYR A 15 -1.00 -16.74 1.44
N ALA A 16 -1.36 -17.96 1.04
CA ALA A 16 -2.12 -18.88 1.89
C ALA A 16 -1.51 -20.27 1.85
N ARG A 17 -1.37 -20.89 3.02
CA ARG A 17 -0.86 -22.25 3.15
C ARG A 17 -1.68 -23.03 4.17
N VAL A 18 -2.09 -24.23 3.79
CA VAL A 18 -2.67 -25.23 4.70
C VAL A 18 -1.55 -26.16 5.16
N LEU A 19 -1.52 -26.44 6.46
CA LEU A 19 -0.60 -27.35 7.12
C LEU A 19 -1.42 -28.42 7.82
N ASP A 20 -1.06 -29.69 7.62
CA ASP A 20 -1.61 -30.80 8.39
C ASP A 20 -0.54 -31.33 9.34
N LEU A 21 -0.78 -31.21 10.65
CA LEU A 21 0.13 -31.65 11.70
C LEU A 21 -0.61 -32.63 12.61
N TRP A 22 -0.23 -33.91 12.56
CA TRP A 22 -0.77 -34.98 13.42
C TRP A 22 -2.31 -35.08 13.46
N GLY A 23 -2.97 -34.93 12.30
CA GLY A 23 -4.43 -35.04 12.18
C GLY A 23 -5.20 -33.76 12.51
N ARG A 24 -4.50 -32.64 12.73
CA ARG A 24 -5.08 -31.30 12.82
C ARG A 24 -4.65 -30.47 11.61
N SER A 25 -5.65 -29.98 10.88
CA SER A 25 -5.43 -29.02 9.80
C SER A 25 -5.45 -27.59 10.36
N GLY A 26 -4.40 -26.85 10.04
CA GLY A 26 -4.26 -25.42 10.32
C GLY A 26 -4.05 -24.66 9.02
N LYS A 27 -4.49 -23.40 8.98
CA LYS A 27 -4.33 -22.51 7.83
C LYS A 27 -3.58 -21.26 8.26
N PHE A 28 -2.63 -20.83 7.43
CA PHE A 28 -1.87 -19.61 7.60
C PHE A 28 -2.08 -18.72 6.38
N ASP A 29 -2.65 -17.53 6.62
CA ASP A 29 -2.92 -16.53 5.59
C ASP A 29 -2.09 -15.28 5.90
N VAL A 30 -1.49 -14.68 4.86
CA VAL A 30 -0.77 -13.41 4.92
C VAL A 30 -1.25 -12.52 3.78
N ILE A 31 -1.62 -11.28 4.10
CA ILE A 31 -2.03 -10.26 3.14
C ILE A 31 -1.19 -9.02 3.39
N LEU A 32 -0.49 -8.55 2.37
CA LEU A 32 0.39 -7.40 2.40
C LEU A 32 -0.06 -6.36 1.37
N PRO A 33 -0.82 -5.34 1.79
CA PRO A 33 -1.11 -4.18 0.98
C PRO A 33 0.02 -3.15 1.04
N TYR A 34 0.42 -2.64 -0.12
CA TYR A 34 1.36 -1.52 -0.25
C TYR A 34 0.78 -0.48 -1.21
N SER A 35 0.80 0.78 -0.80
CA SER A 35 0.25 1.89 -1.56
C SER A 35 1.27 3.01 -1.66
N GLY A 36 1.28 3.67 -2.82
CA GLY A 36 2.06 4.87 -3.09
C GLY A 36 1.17 5.95 -3.70
N LEU A 37 1.37 7.18 -3.26
CA LEU A 37 0.72 8.39 -3.74
C LEU A 37 1.81 9.43 -4.02
N SER A 38 1.92 9.86 -5.27
CA SER A 38 2.72 11.03 -5.65
C SER A 38 1.79 12.18 -6.01
N GLY A 39 2.25 13.40 -5.74
CA GLY A 39 1.51 14.61 -6.07
C GLY A 39 2.43 15.79 -6.35
N SER A 40 2.11 16.56 -7.38
CA SER A 40 2.79 17.81 -7.73
C SER A 40 1.77 18.93 -7.89
N ALA A 41 2.11 20.15 -7.43
CA ALA A 41 1.29 21.33 -7.65
C ALA A 41 2.12 22.61 -7.52
N ASP A 42 1.67 23.69 -8.18
CA ASP A 42 2.23 25.02 -7.97
C ASP A 42 1.57 25.68 -6.74
N TYR A 43 2.38 26.07 -5.75
CA TYR A 43 1.96 26.80 -4.56
C TYR A 43 2.75 28.11 -4.46
N ALA A 44 2.05 29.25 -4.41
CA ALA A 44 2.65 30.59 -4.39
C ALA A 44 3.67 30.83 -5.54
N GLY A 45 3.47 30.20 -6.70
CA GLY A 45 4.38 30.28 -7.85
C GLY A 45 5.59 29.34 -7.79
N GLN A 46 5.67 28.47 -6.79
CA GLN A 46 6.71 27.45 -6.65
C GLN A 46 6.15 26.04 -6.86
N ALA A 47 6.87 25.21 -7.63
CA ALA A 47 6.53 23.80 -7.77
C ALA A 47 6.79 23.06 -6.45
N MET A 48 5.76 22.39 -5.94
CA MET A 48 5.80 21.54 -4.75
C MET A 48 5.53 20.10 -5.16
N GLU A 49 6.35 19.17 -4.68
CA GLU A 49 6.18 17.73 -4.88
C GLU A 49 6.09 17.01 -3.54
N ARG A 50 5.20 16.01 -3.46
CA ARG A 50 5.06 15.15 -2.30
C ARG A 50 4.87 13.70 -2.74
N VAL A 51 5.66 12.82 -2.14
CA VAL A 51 5.52 11.37 -2.29
C VAL A 51 5.22 10.77 -0.92
N VAL A 52 4.22 9.91 -0.85
CA VAL A 52 3.84 9.14 0.34
C VAL A 52 3.66 7.70 -0.08
N ASP A 53 4.43 6.80 0.51
CA ASP A 53 4.30 5.38 0.31
C ASP A 53 4.36 4.62 1.64
N GLY A 54 3.82 3.40 1.63
CA GLY A 54 3.85 2.56 2.81
C GLY A 54 2.97 1.32 2.71
N PHE A 55 3.22 0.42 3.63
CA PHE A 55 2.31 -0.68 3.90
C PHE A 55 1.05 -0.11 4.56
N ALA A 56 -0.12 -0.62 4.18
CA ALA A 56 -1.31 -0.32 4.97
C ALA A 56 -1.17 -1.00 6.33
N ASP A 57 -1.74 -0.38 7.37
CA ASP A 57 -1.65 -0.88 8.74
C ASP A 57 -2.12 -2.35 8.78
N PRO A 58 -1.24 -3.31 9.11
CA PRO A 58 -1.60 -4.71 8.99
C PRO A 58 -2.58 -5.17 10.09
N TRP A 59 -2.82 -4.37 11.14
CA TRP A 59 -3.76 -4.66 12.23
C TRP A 59 -4.46 -3.37 12.74
N PRO A 60 -5.75 -3.41 13.13
CA PRO A 60 -6.41 -2.35 13.89
C PRO A 60 -6.04 -2.36 15.38
#